data_AF-A0ABD3BTR8-F1
#
_entry.id   AF-A0ABD3BTR8-F1
#
_cell.length_a   1.000
_cell.length_b   1.000
_cell.length_c   1.000
_cell.angle_alpha   90.00
_cell.angle_beta   90.00
_cell.angle_gamma   90.00
#
_symmetry.space_group_name_H-M   'P 1'
#
loop_
_entity.id
_entity.type
_entity.pdbx_description
1 polymer ?
#
loop_
_entity_poly.entity_id
_entity_poly.type
_entity_poly.pdbx_seq_one_letter_code
_entity_poly.pdbx_strand_id
1 'polypeptide(L)'
;MSTAKEILEKIRHVKVVDLRFGYIEVLSSVAINDYRFPQSARTCLSVEVPTIMCSIRVLVGLLESSLNLESPAIETSDNFGRELMLTLARILLNKTPALEKMVFHNMRFTSSSPQLAIQR
;
A
#
# COMPACT_ATOMS: atom_id res chain seq x y z
N MET A 1 22.17 7.88 7.82
CA MET A 1 20.89 7.16 7.59
C MET A 1 19.86 8.22 7.21
N SER A 2 18.95 8.00 6.25
CA SER A 2 17.95 9.04 5.95
C SER A 2 16.94 9.12 7.09
N THR A 3 16.48 10.33 7.43
CA THR A 3 15.53 10.62 8.53
C THR A 3 14.31 9.68 8.53
N ALA A 4 13.81 9.34 7.33
CA ALA A 4 12.69 8.42 7.15
C ALA A 4 12.98 6.98 7.63
N LYS A 5 14.20 6.46 7.40
CA LYS A 5 14.60 5.12 7.89
C LYS A 5 14.62 5.07 9.42
N GLU A 6 15.15 6.11 10.05
CA GLU A 6 15.18 6.20 11.52
C GLU A 6 13.79 6.28 12.12
N ILE A 7 12.86 6.99 11.48
CA ILE A 7 11.47 7.06 11.92
C ILE A 7 10.82 5.67 11.85
N LEU A 8 10.98 4.96 10.73
CA LEU A 8 10.42 3.60 10.56
C LEU A 8 10.90 2.63 11.64
N GLU A 9 12.20 2.67 11.99
CA GLU A 9 12.75 1.86 13.08
C GLU A 9 12.15 2.24 14.43
N LYS A 10 12.03 3.54 14.72
CA LYS A 10 11.49 4.01 16.00
C LYS A 10 10.02 3.64 16.17
N ILE A 11 9.23 3.62 15.09
CA ILE A 11 7.79 3.32 15.15
C ILE A 11 7.47 1.83 14.98
N ARG A 12 8.46 0.92 14.92
CA ARG A 12 8.22 -0.53 14.68
C ARG A 12 7.26 -1.18 15.68
N HIS A 13 7.18 -0.65 16.90
CA HIS A 13 6.36 -1.15 17.99
C HIS A 13 4.93 -0.58 17.98
N VAL A 14 4.66 0.42 17.14
CA VAL A 14 3.35 1.07 17.03
C VAL A 14 2.37 0.10 16.35
N LYS A 15 1.21 -0.10 16.96
CA LYS A 15 0.18 -1.03 16.46
C LYS A 15 -0.73 -0.45 15.39
N VAL A 16 -1.00 0.85 15.47
CA VAL A 16 -1.92 1.55 14.56
C VAL A 16 -1.16 2.67 13.89
N VAL A 17 -1.09 2.62 12.55
CA VAL A 17 -0.40 3.63 11.76
C VAL A 17 -1.32 4.15 10.67
N ASP A 18 -1.46 5.48 10.61
CA ASP A 18 -2.17 6.20 9.55
C ASP A 18 -1.17 7.07 8.78
N LEU A 19 -0.96 6.74 7.50
CA LEU A 19 -0.02 7.43 6.61
C LEU A 19 -0.79 8.22 5.57
N ARG A 20 -0.76 9.54 5.72
CA ARG A 20 -1.34 10.48 4.74
C ARG A 20 -0.34 10.86 3.65
N PHE A 21 -0.84 11.52 2.61
CA PHE A 21 -0.11 11.86 1.37
C PHE A 21 1.39 12.20 1.54
N GLY A 22 1.73 13.17 2.40
CA GLY A 22 3.10 13.65 2.56
C GLY A 22 4.10 12.60 3.08
N TYR A 23 3.62 11.55 3.77
CA TYR A 23 4.50 10.49 4.27
C TYR A 23 4.83 9.46 3.20
N ILE A 24 3.90 9.19 2.28
CA ILE A 24 4.13 8.18 1.23
C ILE A 24 5.21 8.64 0.27
N GLU A 25 5.22 9.91 -0.15
CA GLU A 25 6.28 10.46 -1.01
C GLU A 25 7.67 10.32 -0.39
N VAL A 26 7.78 10.64 0.90
CA VAL A 26 9.02 10.49 1.67
C VAL A 26 9.44 9.02 1.72
N LEU A 27 8.52 8.10 1.95
CA LEU A 27 8.79 6.67 1.97
C LEU A 27 9.14 6.11 0.59
N SER A 28 8.61 6.67 -0.49
CA SER A 28 8.95 6.28 -1.86
C SER A 28 10.42 6.50 -2.15
N SER A 29 11.00 7.63 -1.70
CA SER A 29 12.44 7.90 -1.84
C SER A 29 13.32 6.86 -1.13
N VAL A 30 12.80 6.26 -0.05
CA VAL A 30 13.49 5.21 0.70
C VAL A 30 13.36 3.85 0.00
N ALA A 31 12.16 3.52 -0.49
CA ALA A 31 11.86 2.25 -1.14
C ALA A 31 12.58 2.06 -2.50
N ILE A 32 12.97 3.15 -3.17
CA ILE A 32 13.75 3.11 -4.43
C ILE A 32 15.16 2.51 -4.21
N ASN A 33 15.72 2.60 -3.00
CA ASN A 33 17.07 2.13 -2.69
C ASN A 33 17.12 0.69 -2.15
N ASP A 34 16.20 -0.19 -2.59
CA ASP A 34 16.02 -1.57 -2.11
C ASP A 34 15.97 -1.72 -0.58
N TYR A 35 15.54 -0.65 0.09
CA TYR A 35 15.44 -0.65 1.54
C TYR A 35 14.33 -1.61 1.98
N ARG A 36 14.69 -2.53 2.88
CA ARG A 36 13.72 -3.41 3.53
C ARG A 36 13.16 -2.70 4.76
N PHE A 37 11.84 -2.58 4.79
CA PHE A 37 11.13 -2.04 5.94
C PHE A 37 11.36 -2.95 7.17
N PRO A 38 11.60 -2.38 8.35
CA PRO A 38 11.76 -3.17 9.56
C PRO A 38 10.48 -3.88 9.92
N GLN A 39 10.59 -5.08 10.47
CA GLN A 39 9.43 -5.84 10.93
C GLN A 39 8.67 -5.06 12.00
N SER A 40 7.37 -4.96 11.80
CA SER A 40 6.47 -4.12 12.55
C SER A 40 5.43 -4.93 13.30
N ALA A 41 5.07 -4.46 14.50
CA ALA A 41 3.99 -5.00 15.32
C ALA A 41 2.61 -4.45 14.93
N ARG A 42 2.50 -3.77 13.78
CA ARG A 42 1.25 -3.18 13.28
C ARG A 42 0.16 -4.24 13.13
N THR A 43 -1.01 -3.91 13.68
CA THR A 43 -2.26 -4.63 13.46
C THR A 43 -3.23 -3.82 12.60
N CYS A 44 -3.07 -2.49 12.54
CA CYS A 44 -3.86 -1.62 11.68
C CYS A 44 -2.96 -0.68 10.87
N LEU A 45 -3.21 -0.61 9.57
CA LEU A 45 -2.49 0.24 8.64
C LEU A 45 -3.49 0.96 7.72
N SER A 46 -3.56 2.28 7.85
CA SER A 46 -4.29 3.16 6.95
C SER A 46 -3.28 3.89 6.06
N VAL A 47 -3.49 3.87 4.75
CA VAL A 47 -2.64 4.59 3.80
C VAL A 47 -3.49 5.33 2.78
N GLU A 48 -3.21 6.62 2.66
CA GLU A 48 -3.75 7.48 1.62
C GLU A 48 -2.70 7.68 0.51
N VAL A 49 -3.08 7.29 -0.72
CA VAL A 49 -2.15 7.17 -1.84
C VAL A 49 -2.48 8.22 -2.93
N PRO A 50 -1.56 9.17 -3.22
CA PRO A 50 -1.83 10.28 -4.14
C PRO A 50 -1.75 9.88 -5.61
N THR A 51 -0.78 9.05 -5.99
CA THR A 51 -0.57 8.65 -7.40
C THR A 51 -0.06 7.21 -7.52
N ILE A 52 -0.26 6.63 -8.69
CA ILE A 52 0.01 5.21 -9.01
C ILE A 52 1.51 4.89 -8.96
N MET A 53 2.37 5.77 -9.49
CA MET A 53 3.77 5.43 -9.79
C MET A 53 4.69 5.38 -8.56
N CYS A 54 4.42 6.17 -7.52
CA CYS A 54 5.32 6.27 -6.36
C CYS A 54 5.05 5.21 -5.28
N SER A 55 3.96 4.45 -5.37
CA SER A 55 3.30 3.96 -4.16
C SER A 55 3.34 2.44 -3.98
N ILE A 56 3.47 1.64 -5.04
CA ILE A 56 3.29 0.19 -4.88
C ILE A 56 4.42 -0.46 -4.08
N ARG A 57 5.69 -0.10 -4.30
CA ARG A 57 6.81 -0.67 -3.54
C ARG A 57 6.73 -0.31 -2.06
N VAL A 58 6.31 0.91 -1.76
CA VAL A 58 6.09 1.36 -0.38
C VAL A 58 4.97 0.57 0.26
N LEU A 59 3.81 0.48 -0.41
CA LEU A 59 2.67 -0.29 0.09
C LEU A 59 3.05 -1.74 0.32
N VAL A 60 3.67 -2.40 -0.67
CA VAL A 60 4.14 -3.78 -0.52
C VAL A 60 5.12 -3.91 0.63
N GLY A 61 6.12 -3.04 0.75
CA GLY A 61 7.07 -3.07 1.86
C GLY A 61 6.41 -2.87 3.23
N LEU A 62 5.42 -1.98 3.33
CA LEU A 62 4.64 -1.76 4.55
C LEU A 62 3.78 -2.97 4.92
N LEU A 63 3.16 -3.60 3.94
CA LEU A 63 2.35 -4.81 4.12
C LEU A 63 3.22 -6.00 4.52
N GLU A 64 4.31 -6.24 3.80
CA GLU A 64 5.22 -7.36 4.06
C GLU A 64 5.94 -7.25 5.42
N SER A 65 6.19 -6.02 5.88
CA SER A 65 6.77 -5.80 7.21
C SER A 65 5.76 -5.97 8.35
N SER A 66 4.46 -6.06 8.06
CA SER A 66 3.39 -6.08 9.06
C SER A 66 2.72 -7.47 9.12
N LEU A 67 3.40 -8.45 9.75
CA LEU A 67 2.92 -9.84 9.77
C LEU A 67 1.63 -10.07 10.57
N ASN A 68 1.30 -9.15 11.48
CA ASN A 68 0.15 -9.24 12.38
C ASN A 68 -1.01 -8.35 11.92
N LEU A 69 -1.07 -7.99 10.64
CA LEU A 69 -1.99 -6.99 10.16
C LEU A 69 -3.43 -7.54 10.12
N GLU A 70 -4.31 -6.97 10.94
CA GLU A 70 -5.71 -7.39 11.07
C GLU A 70 -6.61 -6.55 10.16
N SER A 71 -6.30 -5.25 10.03
CA SER A 71 -7.16 -4.27 9.35
C SER A 71 -6.38 -3.28 8.47
N PRO A 72 -5.98 -3.65 7.24
CA PRO A 72 -5.55 -2.70 6.22
C PRO A 72 -6.70 -1.85 5.66
N ALA A 73 -6.46 -0.55 5.56
CA ALA A 73 -7.26 0.41 4.81
C ALA A 73 -6.37 1.12 3.78
N ILE A 74 -6.73 1.03 2.51
CA ILE A 74 -6.02 1.74 1.42
C ILE A 74 -7.02 2.67 0.73
N GLU A 75 -6.71 3.96 0.75
CA GLU A 75 -7.47 5.02 0.12
C GLU A 75 -6.66 5.63 -1.02
N THR A 76 -7.27 5.85 -2.18
CA THR A 76 -6.59 6.34 -3.38
C THR A 76 -7.36 7.50 -3.99
N SER A 77 -6.69 8.60 -4.34
CA SER A 77 -7.35 9.76 -4.97
C SER A 77 -7.68 9.55 -6.46
N ASP A 78 -6.86 8.75 -7.15
CA ASP A 78 -6.91 8.59 -8.61
C ASP A 78 -6.95 7.12 -9.04
N ASN A 79 -7.23 6.87 -10.33
CA ASN A 79 -7.42 5.57 -10.99
C ASN A 79 -6.35 4.53 -10.65
N PHE A 80 -6.39 3.93 -9.46
CA PHE A 80 -5.51 2.85 -9.09
C PHE A 80 -5.76 1.70 -10.05
N GLY A 81 -4.75 1.38 -10.86
CA GLY A 81 -4.88 0.37 -11.90
C GLY A 81 -5.42 -0.93 -11.31
N ARG A 82 -6.46 -1.50 -11.92
CA ARG A 82 -7.14 -2.72 -11.46
C ARG A 82 -6.14 -3.82 -11.11
N GLU A 83 -5.11 -3.99 -11.91
CA GLU A 83 -4.06 -5.01 -11.71
C GLU A 83 -3.20 -4.78 -10.47
N LEU A 84 -2.95 -3.52 -10.10
CA LEU A 84 -2.19 -3.17 -8.90
C LEU A 84 -3.00 -3.47 -7.64
N MET A 85 -4.31 -3.22 -7.68
CA MET A 85 -5.22 -3.60 -6.60
C MET A 85 -5.27 -5.11 -6.40
N LEU A 86 -5.37 -5.87 -7.50
CA LEU A 86 -5.32 -7.33 -7.44
C LEU A 86 -4.00 -7.83 -6.86
N THR A 87 -2.89 -7.16 -7.20
CA THR A 87 -1.58 -7.46 -6.62
C THR A 87 -1.55 -7.22 -5.11
N LEU A 88 -2.01 -6.06 -4.64
CA LEU A 88 -2.04 -5.73 -3.22
C LEU A 88 -2.98 -6.65 -2.43
N ALA A 89 -4.18 -6.92 -2.95
CA ALA A 89 -5.13 -7.84 -2.35
C ALA A 89 -4.54 -9.26 -2.26
N ARG A 90 -3.86 -9.74 -3.31
CA ARG A 90 -3.20 -11.04 -3.31
C ARG A 90 -2.08 -11.12 -2.27
N ILE A 91 -1.29 -10.06 -2.11
CA ILE A 91 -0.25 -10.00 -1.08
C ILE A 91 -0.87 -10.06 0.32
N LEU A 92 -1.91 -9.25 0.56
CA LEU A 92 -2.63 -9.23 1.83
C LEU A 92 -3.19 -10.60 2.20
N LEU A 93 -3.90 -11.24 1.26
CA LEU A 93 -4.50 -12.56 1.46
C LEU A 93 -3.45 -13.66 1.70
N ASN A 94 -2.30 -13.59 1.02
CA ASN A 94 -1.28 -14.63 1.14
C ASN A 94 -0.39 -14.48 2.37
N LYS A 95 -0.17 -13.25 2.86
CA LYS A 95 0.85 -12.98 3.89
C LYS A 95 0.30 -12.78 5.29
N THR A 96 -1.02 -12.70 5.42
CA THR A 96 -1.61 -12.17 6.64
C THR A 96 -2.72 -13.09 7.12
N PRO A 97 -2.39 -14.19 7.84
CA PRO A 97 -3.39 -15.11 8.37
C PRO A 97 -4.31 -14.44 9.41
N ALA A 98 -3.86 -13.33 10.00
CA ALA A 98 -4.62 -12.52 10.95
C ALA A 98 -5.55 -11.50 10.28
N LEU A 99 -5.63 -11.46 8.95
CA LEU A 99 -6.44 -10.48 8.24
C LEU A 99 -7.94 -10.68 8.51
N GLU A 100 -8.53 -9.79 9.30
CA GLU A 100 -9.95 -9.82 9.63
C GLU A 100 -10.78 -8.93 8.70
N LYS A 101 -10.21 -7.78 8.30
CA LYS A 101 -10.93 -6.76 7.53
C LYS A 101 -10.02 -6.10 6.52
N MET A 102 -10.46 -5.98 5.28
CA MET A 102 -9.76 -5.23 4.24
C MET A 102 -10.69 -4.18 3.66
N VAL A 103 -10.24 -2.93 3.60
CA VAL A 103 -11.05 -1.82 3.10
C VAL A 103 -10.31 -1.09 1.99
N PHE A 104 -11.03 -0.84 0.90
CA PHE A 104 -10.56 -0.04 -0.22
C PHE A 104 -11.55 1.10 -0.50
N HIS A 105 -11.08 2.34 -0.43
CA HIS A 105 -11.89 3.55 -0.61
C HIS A 105 -11.56 4.28 -1.91
N ASN A 106 -12.56 4.99 -2.46
CA ASN A 106 -12.42 5.90 -3.63
C ASN A 106 -11.87 5.25 -4.91
N MET A 107 -12.12 3.95 -5.10
CA MET A 107 -11.69 3.22 -6.29
C MET A 107 -12.51 3.60 -7.54
N ARG A 108 -11.87 4.22 -8.52
CA ARG A 108 -12.42 4.39 -9.88
C ARG A 108 -11.73 3.42 -10.84
N PHE A 109 -12.50 2.48 -11.40
CA PHE A 109 -12.03 1.58 -12.46
C PHE A 109 -12.39 2.18 -13.83
N THR A 110 -11.43 2.81 -14.51
CA THR A 110 -11.63 3.21 -15.90
C THR A 110 -11.44 2.00 -16.80
N SER A 111 -12.51 1.49 -17.40
CA SER A 111 -12.43 0.55 -18.52
C SER A 111 -12.03 1.31 -19.78
N SER A 112 -10.74 1.51 -20.01
CA SER A 112 -10.27 1.85 -21.36
C SER A 112 -10.19 0.56 -22.18
N SER A 113 -11.34 0.00 -22.54
CA SER A 113 -11.42 -0.90 -23.68
C SER A 113 -11.74 -0.04 -24.90
N PRO A 114 -10.91 -0.01 -25.95
CA PRO A 114 -11.40 0.38 -27.25
C PRO A 114 -12.53 -0.60 -27.58
N GLN A 115 -13.70 -0.08 -27.88
CA GLN A 115 -14.79 -0.88 -28.42
C GLN A 115 -14.24 -1.59 -29.66
N LEU A 116 -14.08 -2.91 -29.57
CA LEU A 116 -13.91 -3.75 -30.75
C LEU A 116 -15.18 -3.56 -31.57
N ALA A 117 -15.12 -2.62 -32.52
CA ALA A 117 -16.07 -2.52 -33.59
C ALA A 117 -15.98 -3.82 -34.39
N ILE A 118 -16.83 -4.79 -34.05
CA ILE A 118 -17.16 -5.88 -34.95
C ILE A 118 -17.93 -5.24 -36.09
N GLN A 119 -17.21 -4.82 -37.13
CA GLN A 119 -17.82 -4.56 -38.44
C GLN A 119 -18.37 -5.89 -38.95
N ARG A 120 -19.69 -5.94 -39.11
CA ARG A 120 -20.38 -6.96 -39.90
C ARG A 120 -20.33 -6.56 -41.37
#